data_AF-A0AAN9L3T1-F1
#
_entry.id   AF-A0AAN9L3T1-F1
#
_cell.length_a   1.000
_cell.length_b   1.000
_cell.length_c   1.000
_cell.angle_alpha   90.00
_cell.angle_beta   90.00
_cell.angle_gamma   90.00
#
_symmetry.space_group_name_H-M   'P 1'
#
loop_
_entity.id
_entity.type
_entity.pdbx_description
1 polymer ?
#
loop_
_entity_poly.entity_id
_entity_poly.type
_entity_poly.pdbx_seq_one_letter_code
_entity_poly.pdbx_strand_id
1 'polypeptide(L)'
;MEAEEEQRRRLKLEEALEIQSLRRIISAYLNYPDAAEEDVRRYERSYRKLPPAHKALLPHYPRKFQRLRRCISMNSHFIFGMLQAFEPPLDMSQDIEFSEDPHPESAEKDHLVSEGINACSCESDPVRLTCSVSDQHCCVEDSNHTCRSQGLTHSNEEVDIESRHQSNTGSLSPSLINTTKETTECCGNSITDSNGNVSVASSQQQWLEPSLRLNVPLVDVDKVRCIIRNIVRDWAAEGKKERDQCYNPILEELNMLFPNRSKKSPPACLVPGAGLGRLALEISCLGFISQGNEFSYYMMICSSFILNHSQTSGEWTIYPWIHSNCNSLSDSDQLRPVSIPDIHPASAGITEGFSMCGGDFVEVYSDSSQVGAWDAVVTCFFIDTAHNIVEYIEIISKILKDGGVWINLGPLLYHFADVYGQEDEMSIELSLEDVKSVALNYGFEFEKESTIETTYTTNPRSMMQNRYFAAFWTMRKRSAGV
;
A
#
# COMPACT_ATOMS: atom_id res chain seq x y z
N MET A 1 -19.92 0.11 -39.44
CA MET A 1 -20.70 -1.10 -39.11
C MET A 1 -19.80 -2.18 -38.53
N GLU A 2 -18.92 -2.84 -39.30
CA GLU A 2 -18.05 -3.91 -38.77
C GLU A 2 -17.02 -3.40 -37.73
N ALA A 3 -16.35 -2.28 -38.00
CA ALA A 3 -15.43 -1.65 -37.04
C ALA A 3 -16.13 -1.12 -35.76
N GLU A 4 -17.39 -0.70 -35.86
CA GLU A 4 -18.17 -0.22 -34.71
C GLU A 4 -18.70 -1.40 -33.87
N GLU A 5 -18.98 -2.53 -34.51
CA GLU A 5 -19.37 -3.76 -33.84
C GLU A 5 -18.18 -4.38 -33.11
N GLU A 6 -16.99 -4.38 -33.75
CA GLU A 6 -15.75 -4.84 -33.14
C GLU A 6 -15.36 -3.98 -31.93
N GLN A 7 -15.41 -2.64 -32.06
CA GLN A 7 -15.16 -1.74 -30.94
C GLN A 7 -16.14 -1.99 -29.78
N ARG A 8 -17.41 -2.25 -30.09
CA ARG A 8 -18.42 -2.56 -29.06
C ARG A 8 -18.15 -3.90 -28.37
N ARG A 9 -17.67 -4.91 -29.11
CA ARG A 9 -17.28 -6.21 -28.52
C ARG A 9 -16.08 -6.06 -27.61
N ARG A 10 -15.06 -5.29 -28.04
CA ARG A 10 -13.88 -4.98 -27.23
C ARG A 10 -14.23 -4.29 -25.92
N LEU A 11 -15.03 -3.22 -25.96
CA LEU A 11 -15.44 -2.50 -24.75
C LEU A 11 -16.21 -3.40 -23.77
N LYS A 12 -17.07 -4.28 -24.28
CA LYS A 12 -17.77 -5.27 -23.44
C LYS A 12 -16.83 -6.30 -22.81
N LEU A 13 -15.78 -6.70 -23.53
CA LEU A 13 -14.77 -7.61 -23.00
C LEU A 13 -13.93 -6.93 -21.92
N GLU A 14 -13.52 -5.69 -22.14
CA GLU A 14 -12.80 -4.87 -21.15
C GLU A 14 -13.63 -4.69 -19.87
N GLU A 15 -14.91 -4.32 -19.99
CA GLU A 15 -15.85 -4.20 -18.86
C GLU A 15 -16.01 -5.55 -18.11
N ALA A 16 -16.09 -6.67 -18.83
CA ALA A 16 -16.19 -8.00 -18.23
C ALA A 16 -14.92 -8.39 -17.45
N LEU A 17 -13.74 -8.11 -18.01
CA LEU A 17 -12.45 -8.36 -17.36
C LEU A 17 -12.28 -7.47 -16.12
N GLU A 18 -12.73 -6.23 -16.18
CA GLU A 18 -12.73 -5.31 -15.05
C GLU A 18 -13.64 -5.80 -13.92
N ILE A 19 -14.86 -6.25 -14.23
CA ILE A 19 -15.77 -6.89 -13.27
C ILE A 19 -15.12 -8.14 -12.64
N GLN A 20 -14.49 -8.98 -13.46
CA GLN A 20 -13.81 -10.18 -12.98
C GLN A 20 -12.65 -9.83 -12.01
N SER A 21 -11.82 -8.85 -12.38
CA SER A 21 -10.74 -8.35 -11.53
C SER A 21 -11.29 -7.79 -10.21
N LEU A 22 -12.32 -6.95 -10.27
CA LEU A 22 -12.94 -6.37 -9.08
C LEU A 22 -13.53 -7.45 -8.15
N ARG A 23 -14.20 -8.48 -8.70
CA ARG A 23 -14.71 -9.63 -7.92
C ARG A 23 -13.58 -10.38 -7.21
N ARG A 24 -12.46 -10.59 -7.90
CA ARG A 24 -11.26 -11.22 -7.35
C ARG A 24 -10.66 -10.39 -6.20
N ILE A 25 -10.58 -9.07 -6.37
CA ILE A 25 -10.04 -8.14 -5.36
C ILE A 25 -10.92 -8.08 -4.12
N ILE A 26 -12.24 -7.97 -4.29
CA ILE A 26 -13.20 -8.05 -3.19
C ILE A 26 -13.07 -9.39 -2.47
N SER A 27 -12.97 -10.49 -3.22
CA SER A 27 -12.75 -11.82 -2.64
C SER A 27 -11.44 -11.89 -1.84
N ALA A 28 -10.37 -11.23 -2.28
CA ALA A 28 -9.13 -11.16 -1.51
C ALA A 28 -9.30 -10.45 -0.16
N TYR A 29 -10.03 -9.33 -0.13
CA TYR A 29 -10.39 -8.68 1.13
C TYR A 29 -11.26 -9.57 2.02
N LEU A 30 -12.24 -10.28 1.45
CA LEU A 30 -13.11 -11.20 2.20
C LEU A 30 -12.36 -12.40 2.78
N ASN A 31 -11.32 -12.88 2.09
CA ASN A 31 -10.48 -14.02 2.51
C ASN A 31 -9.37 -13.65 3.49
N TYR A 32 -9.09 -12.35 3.71
CA TYR A 32 -8.08 -11.89 4.67
C TYR A 32 -8.14 -12.56 6.06
N PRO A 33 -9.31 -12.67 6.73
CA PRO A 33 -9.38 -13.22 8.08
C PRO A 33 -8.94 -14.70 8.12
N ASP A 34 -9.36 -15.49 7.14
CA ASP A 34 -9.08 -16.92 7.06
C ASP A 34 -7.61 -17.18 6.74
N ALA A 35 -7.04 -16.41 5.79
CA ALA A 35 -5.61 -16.49 5.47
C ALA A 35 -4.73 -16.09 6.65
N ALA A 36 -5.08 -15.01 7.36
CA ALA A 36 -4.34 -14.57 8.55
C ALA A 36 -4.47 -15.56 9.72
N GLU A 37 -5.63 -16.21 9.89
CA GLU A 37 -5.82 -17.27 10.88
C GLU A 37 -4.98 -18.51 10.55
N GLU A 38 -4.84 -18.87 9.27
CA GLU A 38 -4.01 -20.02 8.87
C GLU A 38 -2.53 -19.80 9.23
N ASP A 39 -2.04 -18.57 9.14
CA ASP A 39 -0.70 -18.23 9.65
C ASP A 39 -0.57 -18.49 11.16
N VAL A 40 -1.55 -18.07 11.96
CA VAL A 40 -1.55 -18.33 13.40
C VAL A 40 -1.60 -19.83 13.68
N ARG A 41 -2.42 -20.59 12.95
CA ARG A 41 -2.48 -22.06 13.07
C ARG A 41 -1.16 -22.72 12.70
N ARG A 42 -0.46 -22.22 11.67
CA ARG A 42 0.90 -22.66 11.31
C ARG A 42 1.87 -22.44 12.47
N TYR A 43 1.83 -21.26 13.10
CA TYR A 43 2.69 -20.95 14.27
C TYR A 43 2.37 -21.83 15.48
N GLU A 44 1.08 -22.08 15.75
CA GLU A 44 0.65 -23.00 16.79
C GLU A 44 1.10 -24.44 16.52
N ARG A 45 0.99 -24.92 15.28
CA ARG A 45 1.47 -26.25 14.88
C ARG A 45 2.97 -26.39 15.15
N SER A 46 3.76 -25.37 14.82
CA SER A 46 5.19 -25.34 15.13
C SER A 46 5.46 -25.35 16.64
N TYR A 47 4.74 -24.53 17.42
CA TYR A 47 4.85 -24.53 18.88
C TYR A 47 4.48 -25.88 19.51
N ARG A 48 3.43 -26.56 19.00
CA ARG A 48 3.01 -27.88 19.49
C ARG A 48 4.09 -28.95 19.30
N LYS A 49 4.94 -28.84 18.29
CA LYS A 49 6.06 -29.75 18.03
C LYS A 49 7.22 -29.59 19.03
N LEU A 50 7.27 -28.51 19.81
CA LEU A 50 8.35 -28.29 20.77
C LEU A 50 8.31 -29.31 21.94
N PRO A 51 9.48 -29.76 22.43
CA PRO A 51 9.59 -30.56 23.65
C PRO A 51 8.97 -29.84 24.87
N PRO A 52 8.46 -30.57 25.89
CA PRO A 52 7.88 -29.97 27.09
C PRO A 52 8.80 -28.97 27.79
N ALA A 53 10.10 -29.27 27.89
CA ALA A 53 11.08 -28.37 28.50
C ALA A 53 11.21 -27.03 27.75
N HIS A 54 11.14 -27.04 26.42
CA HIS A 54 11.19 -25.81 25.62
C HIS A 54 9.89 -25.01 25.73
N LYS A 55 8.73 -25.68 25.78
CA LYS A 55 7.44 -25.02 26.03
C LYS A 55 7.40 -24.31 27.38
N ALA A 56 8.03 -24.89 28.40
CA ALA A 56 8.15 -24.28 29.73
C ALA A 56 8.95 -22.96 29.71
N LEU A 57 9.87 -22.77 28.75
CA LEU A 57 10.60 -21.52 28.55
C LEU A 57 9.77 -20.46 27.81
N LEU A 58 8.69 -20.85 27.13
CA LEU A 58 7.85 -19.99 26.30
C LEU A 58 6.37 -19.96 26.78
N PRO A 59 6.09 -19.78 28.08
CA PRO A 59 4.74 -19.94 28.62
C PRO A 59 3.74 -18.90 28.09
N HIS A 60 4.24 -17.79 27.53
CA HIS A 60 3.43 -16.69 27.00
C HIS A 60 2.91 -16.94 25.57
N TYR A 61 3.47 -17.90 24.82
CA TYR A 61 3.13 -18.13 23.40
C TYR A 61 1.65 -18.44 23.15
N PRO A 62 0.98 -19.31 23.92
CA PRO A 62 -0.46 -19.54 23.75
C PRO A 62 -1.28 -18.24 23.85
N ARG A 63 -0.92 -17.34 24.78
CA ARG A 63 -1.56 -16.04 24.93
C ARG A 63 -1.21 -15.10 23.77
N LYS A 64 0.02 -15.17 23.23
CA LYS A 64 0.42 -14.43 22.02
C LYS A 64 -0.48 -14.80 20.83
N PHE A 65 -0.74 -16.09 20.59
CA PHE A 65 -1.62 -16.54 19.51
C PHE A 65 -3.06 -16.03 19.68
N GLN A 66 -3.60 -16.02 20.90
CA GLN A 66 -4.91 -15.41 21.18
C GLN A 66 -4.94 -13.90 20.88
N ARG A 67 -3.86 -13.18 21.22
CA ARG A 67 -3.75 -11.75 20.91
C ARG A 67 -3.66 -11.49 19.41
N LEU A 68 -2.90 -12.30 18.66
CA LEU A 68 -2.85 -12.23 17.19
C LEU A 68 -4.24 -12.37 16.59
N ARG A 69 -5.03 -13.36 17.03
CA ARG A 69 -6.42 -13.53 16.56
C ARG A 69 -7.29 -12.33 16.82
N ARG A 70 -7.16 -11.70 18.00
CA ARG A 70 -7.87 -10.46 18.30
C ARG A 70 -7.46 -9.33 17.36
N CYS A 71 -6.17 -9.18 17.07
CA CYS A 71 -5.69 -8.20 16.11
C CYS A 71 -6.21 -8.47 14.69
N ILE A 72 -6.28 -9.75 14.27
CA ILE A 72 -6.89 -10.15 13.00
C ILE A 72 -8.35 -9.70 12.97
N SER A 73 -9.15 -9.98 14.00
CA SER A 73 -10.55 -9.55 14.06
C SER A 73 -10.72 -8.03 13.96
N MET A 74 -9.81 -7.24 14.54
CA MET A 74 -9.85 -5.78 14.43
C MET A 74 -9.55 -5.30 13.00
N ASN A 75 -8.54 -5.91 12.34
CA ASN A 75 -8.28 -5.62 10.93
C ASN A 75 -9.45 -6.05 10.03
N SER A 76 -10.05 -7.20 10.29
CA SER A 76 -11.24 -7.67 9.56
C SER A 76 -12.42 -6.72 9.74
N HIS A 77 -12.61 -6.17 10.94
CA HIS A 77 -13.66 -5.19 11.19
C HIS A 77 -13.48 -3.93 10.35
N PHE A 78 -12.25 -3.39 10.27
CA PHE A 78 -11.92 -2.28 9.38
C PHE A 78 -12.17 -2.62 7.91
N ILE A 79 -11.67 -3.77 7.43
CA ILE A 79 -11.84 -4.23 6.04
C ILE A 79 -13.32 -4.36 5.68
N PHE A 80 -14.14 -4.96 6.55
CA PHE A 80 -15.56 -5.11 6.28
C PHE A 80 -16.31 -3.79 6.33
N GLY A 81 -15.94 -2.86 7.22
CA GLY A 81 -16.50 -1.50 7.20
C GLY A 81 -16.19 -0.78 5.87
N MET A 82 -14.96 -0.93 5.38
CA MET A 82 -14.53 -0.42 4.08
C MET A 82 -15.32 -1.05 2.92
N LEU A 83 -15.47 -2.37 2.89
CA LEU A 83 -16.24 -3.05 1.83
C LEU A 83 -17.74 -2.71 1.89
N GLN A 84 -18.31 -2.53 3.09
CA GLN A 84 -19.73 -2.15 3.24
C GLN A 84 -20.03 -0.75 2.70
N ALA A 85 -19.06 0.16 2.79
CA ALA A 85 -19.15 1.52 2.27
C ALA A 85 -18.78 1.63 0.79
N PHE A 86 -18.16 0.58 0.21
CA PHE A 86 -17.75 0.59 -1.18
C PHE A 86 -18.96 0.46 -2.11
N GLU A 87 -19.10 1.41 -3.02
CA GLU A 87 -20.07 1.39 -4.11
C GLU A 87 -19.31 1.05 -5.41
N PRO A 88 -19.44 -0.18 -5.94
CA PRO A 88 -18.77 -0.56 -7.18
C PRO A 88 -19.15 0.37 -8.34
N PRO A 89 -18.19 0.80 -9.18
CA PRO A 89 -18.46 1.65 -10.34
C PRO A 89 -19.23 0.91 -11.45
N LEU A 90 -19.27 -0.43 -11.40
CA LEU A 90 -19.87 -1.32 -12.40
C LEU A 90 -20.96 -2.19 -11.76
N ASP A 91 -21.94 -2.62 -12.56
CA ASP A 91 -22.98 -3.55 -12.13
C ASP A 91 -22.43 -4.98 -12.01
N MET A 92 -22.14 -5.37 -10.76
CA MET A 92 -21.56 -6.67 -10.43
C MET A 92 -22.60 -7.80 -10.38
N SER A 93 -23.88 -7.57 -10.67
CA SER A 93 -24.95 -8.57 -10.59
C SER A 93 -25.09 -9.47 -11.81
N GLN A 94 -24.42 -9.14 -12.91
CA GLN A 94 -24.53 -9.88 -14.16
C GLN A 94 -23.65 -11.15 -14.12
N ASP A 95 -24.25 -12.31 -14.35
CA ASP A 95 -23.51 -13.53 -14.67
C ASP A 95 -23.02 -13.40 -16.12
N ILE A 96 -21.72 -13.16 -16.28
CA ILE A 96 -21.10 -13.04 -17.60
C ILE A 96 -20.88 -14.47 -18.14
N GLU A 97 -21.93 -15.10 -18.64
CA GLU A 97 -21.83 -16.33 -19.44
C GLU A 97 -21.31 -15.97 -20.83
N PHE A 98 -20.00 -16.01 -21.04
CA PHE A 98 -19.45 -16.19 -22.38
C PHE A 98 -19.46 -17.69 -22.69
N SER A 99 -20.28 -18.08 -23.66
CA SER A 99 -20.31 -19.44 -24.20
C SER A 99 -18.96 -19.76 -24.83
N GLU A 100 -18.17 -20.63 -24.20
CA GLU A 100 -17.02 -21.28 -24.81
C GLU A 100 -17.50 -22.19 -25.96
N ASP A 101 -17.27 -21.79 -27.21
CA ASP A 101 -17.30 -22.71 -28.34
C ASP A 101 -15.91 -23.37 -28.45
N PRO A 102 -15.77 -24.70 -28.29
CA PRO A 102 -14.47 -25.34 -28.28
C PRO A 102 -13.98 -25.60 -29.71
N HIS A 103 -13.24 -24.65 -30.28
CA HIS A 103 -12.37 -24.92 -31.43
C HIS A 103 -10.93 -25.19 -30.92
N PRO A 104 -10.41 -26.42 -31.08
CA PRO A 104 -9.14 -26.80 -30.49
C PRO A 104 -7.99 -26.36 -31.39
N GLU A 105 -7.59 -25.09 -31.32
CA GLU A 105 -6.29 -24.62 -31.82
C GLU A 105 -5.81 -23.28 -31.21
N SER A 106 -6.44 -22.81 -30.13
CA SER A 106 -6.05 -21.57 -29.41
C SER A 106 -5.88 -21.74 -27.89
N ALA A 107 -5.80 -22.98 -27.39
CA ALA A 107 -5.76 -23.32 -25.96
C ALA A 107 -4.40 -23.09 -25.28
N GLU A 108 -3.54 -22.21 -25.80
CA GLU A 108 -2.28 -21.80 -25.16
C GLU A 108 -2.23 -20.30 -24.81
N LYS A 109 -3.33 -19.56 -24.97
CA LYS A 109 -3.41 -18.12 -24.61
C LYS A 109 -4.26 -17.79 -23.38
N ASP A 110 -4.86 -18.77 -22.71
CA ASP A 110 -5.80 -18.57 -21.60
C ASP A 110 -5.14 -18.45 -20.21
N HIS A 111 -3.95 -17.85 -20.14
CA HIS A 111 -3.31 -17.43 -18.90
C HIS A 111 -3.17 -15.90 -18.76
N LEU A 112 -3.69 -15.16 -19.73
CA LEU A 112 -3.64 -13.71 -19.77
C LEU A 112 -4.76 -13.13 -18.89
N VAL A 113 -4.43 -12.10 -18.11
CA VAL A 113 -5.27 -11.43 -17.09
C VAL A 113 -5.42 -12.17 -15.75
N SER A 114 -4.40 -12.93 -15.35
CA SER A 114 -4.17 -13.23 -13.93
C SER A 114 -2.98 -12.42 -13.46
N GLU A 115 -3.25 -11.17 -13.07
CA GLU A 115 -2.30 -10.25 -12.45
C GLU A 115 -1.66 -10.86 -11.20
N GLY A 116 -0.55 -11.57 -11.42
CA GLY A 116 0.49 -11.87 -10.44
C GLY A 116 1.26 -10.60 -10.07
N ILE A 117 0.54 -9.52 -9.75
CA ILE A 117 1.10 -8.27 -9.27
C ILE A 117 1.69 -8.53 -7.89
N ASN A 118 3.01 -8.54 -7.80
CA ASN A 118 3.70 -8.55 -6.53
C ASN A 118 3.71 -7.11 -6.00
N ALA A 119 2.59 -6.65 -5.43
CA ALA A 119 2.42 -5.26 -4.91
C ALA A 119 3.33 -4.92 -3.71
N CYS A 120 4.32 -5.75 -3.42
CA CYS A 120 5.47 -5.42 -2.60
C CYS A 120 6.60 -6.44 -2.88
N SER A 121 7.44 -6.19 -3.87
CA SER A 121 8.83 -6.73 -3.92
C SER A 121 9.71 -6.20 -2.75
N CYS A 122 9.08 -5.54 -1.76
CA CYS A 122 9.70 -4.97 -0.57
C CYS A 122 10.07 -6.00 0.51
N GLU A 123 9.65 -7.26 0.39
CA GLU A 123 10.23 -8.37 1.15
C GLU A 123 11.02 -9.25 0.18
N SER A 124 12.34 -9.00 0.08
CA SER A 124 13.25 -10.09 -0.23
C SER A 124 13.05 -11.10 0.90
N ASP A 125 12.32 -12.19 0.64
CA ASP A 125 12.30 -13.34 1.52
C ASP A 125 13.75 -13.63 1.93
N PRO A 126 14.08 -13.82 3.22
CA PRO A 126 15.42 -14.17 3.61
C PRO A 126 15.77 -15.46 2.86
N VAL A 127 16.79 -15.36 2.00
CA VAL A 127 17.34 -16.49 1.23
C VAL A 127 17.38 -17.70 2.14
N ARG A 128 16.53 -18.70 1.87
CA ARG A 128 16.62 -20.01 2.51
C ARG A 128 17.95 -20.61 2.08
N LEU A 129 19.02 -20.34 2.82
CA LEU A 129 20.22 -21.15 2.79
C LEU A 129 19.84 -22.52 3.33
N THR A 130 19.45 -23.41 2.42
CA THR A 130 19.49 -24.85 2.68
C THR A 130 20.96 -25.24 2.81
N CYS A 131 21.47 -25.26 4.04
CA CYS A 131 22.72 -25.96 4.34
C CYS A 131 22.49 -27.45 4.12
N SER A 132 22.74 -27.92 2.91
CA SER A 132 23.05 -29.33 2.67
C SER A 132 24.41 -29.60 3.30
N VAL A 133 24.38 -30.30 4.43
CA VAL A 133 25.57 -30.91 5.04
C VAL A 133 26.08 -31.97 4.08
N SER A 134 27.25 -31.72 3.50
CA SER A 134 28.08 -32.73 2.84
C SER A 134 29.44 -32.70 3.51
N ASP A 135 29.79 -33.83 4.11
CA ASP A 135 31.01 -34.10 4.85
C ASP A 135 32.32 -33.95 4.05
N GLN A 136 33.36 -33.55 4.79
CA GLN A 136 34.77 -33.97 4.70
C GLN A 136 35.56 -33.73 3.40
N HIS A 137 36.53 -32.78 3.43
CA HIS A 137 37.94 -33.13 3.64
C HIS A 137 38.87 -31.91 3.76
N CYS A 138 39.69 -31.96 4.82
CA CYS A 138 41.04 -31.44 5.08
C CYS A 138 41.61 -30.12 4.49
N CYS A 139 42.15 -29.37 5.44
CA CYS A 139 43.06 -28.22 5.40
C CYS A 139 44.35 -28.42 4.58
N VAL A 140 44.85 -27.32 3.98
CA VAL A 140 46.26 -26.89 3.87
C VAL A 140 46.23 -25.35 3.73
N GLU A 141 46.70 -24.56 4.72
CA GLU A 141 47.94 -23.74 4.70
C GLU A 141 48.19 -23.03 3.35
N ASP A 142 48.53 -21.75 3.22
CA ASP A 142 49.33 -20.88 4.07
C ASP A 142 49.27 -19.46 3.46
N SER A 143 49.37 -18.41 4.27
CA SER A 143 50.31 -17.28 4.09
C SER A 143 49.88 -16.01 4.85
N ASN A 144 50.70 -15.72 5.86
CA ASN A 144 50.76 -14.49 6.64
C ASN A 144 51.04 -13.26 5.76
N HIS A 145 50.39 -12.13 6.05
CA HIS A 145 51.08 -10.84 6.13
C HIS A 145 50.37 -9.92 7.14
N THR A 146 51.01 -9.76 8.29
CA THR A 146 50.79 -8.71 9.29
C THR A 146 51.14 -7.33 8.74
N CYS A 147 50.32 -6.31 9.02
CA CYS A 147 50.81 -4.95 9.24
C CYS A 147 49.98 -4.26 10.32
N ARG A 148 50.68 -3.79 11.36
CA ARG A 148 50.17 -3.01 12.51
C ARG A 148 50.43 -1.51 12.27
N SER A 149 49.49 -0.67 12.64
CA SER A 149 49.72 0.61 13.35
C SER A 149 48.53 0.84 14.30
N GLN A 150 48.70 0.89 15.63
CA GLN A 150 48.95 2.09 16.46
C GLN A 150 48.05 3.26 16.03
N GLY A 151 47.09 3.77 16.80
CA GLY A 151 46.95 3.84 18.26
C GLY A 151 47.00 5.32 18.65
N LEU A 152 45.86 5.93 18.96
CA LEU A 152 45.79 7.24 19.62
C LEU A 152 44.56 7.28 20.54
N THR A 153 44.88 7.50 21.81
CA THR A 153 44.03 7.60 23.01
C THR A 153 43.50 9.03 23.21
N HIS A 154 42.33 9.16 23.83
CA HIS A 154 41.93 10.10 24.90
C HIS A 154 40.39 10.05 25.04
N SER A 155 39.71 10.26 26.16
CA SER A 155 39.86 10.01 27.60
C SER A 155 38.63 10.65 28.25
N ASN A 156 38.06 9.99 29.28
CA ASN A 156 37.19 10.54 30.35
C ASN A 156 35.75 10.96 29.94
N GLU A 157 34.70 10.87 30.77
CA GLU A 157 34.61 10.79 32.24
C GLU A 157 33.20 10.28 32.64
N GLU A 158 33.15 9.43 33.68
CA GLU A 158 31.94 9.10 34.45
C GLU A 158 31.62 10.24 35.42
N VAL A 159 30.33 10.53 35.64
CA VAL A 159 29.85 11.27 36.82
C VAL A 159 28.60 10.61 37.39
N ASP A 160 28.74 10.24 38.65
CA ASP A 160 27.77 9.65 39.56
C ASP A 160 27.10 10.78 40.37
N ILE A 161 25.76 10.79 40.53
CA ILE A 161 25.06 11.64 41.52
C ILE A 161 23.84 10.90 42.11
N GLU A 162 23.94 10.56 43.40
CA GLU A 162 22.82 10.26 44.30
C GLU A 162 21.95 11.50 44.56
N SER A 163 20.62 11.34 44.67
CA SER A 163 19.88 11.95 45.79
C SER A 163 18.48 11.36 46.03
N ARG A 164 18.34 10.78 47.23
CA ARG A 164 17.30 10.98 48.27
C ARG A 164 15.81 10.79 47.97
N HIS A 165 15.27 9.83 48.72
CA HIS A 165 13.89 9.63 49.15
C HIS A 165 13.11 10.90 49.55
N GLN A 166 11.83 10.94 49.16
CA GLN A 166 10.73 11.30 50.07
C GLN A 166 9.44 10.55 49.65
N SER A 167 8.94 9.77 50.59
CA SER A 167 7.65 9.10 50.62
C SER A 167 6.56 10.07 51.06
N ASN A 168 5.37 9.98 50.45
CA ASN A 168 4.13 10.36 51.12
C ASN A 168 2.99 9.42 50.70
N THR A 169 2.49 8.74 51.72
CA THR A 169 1.32 7.87 51.77
C THR A 169 0.01 8.67 51.72
N GLY A 170 -0.99 8.12 51.04
CA GLY A 170 -2.38 8.59 51.07
C GLY A 170 -3.32 7.49 50.63
N SER A 171 -3.59 6.55 51.53
CA SER A 171 -4.59 5.48 51.41
C SER A 171 -6.00 6.02 51.62
N LEU A 172 -6.98 5.64 50.77
CA LEU A 172 -8.38 5.37 51.16
C LEU A 172 -9.06 4.53 50.05
N SER A 173 -9.71 3.44 50.46
CA SER A 173 -10.61 2.53 49.72
C SER A 173 -11.70 2.06 50.72
N PRO A 174 -12.69 1.19 50.43
CA PRO A 174 -13.44 0.83 49.20
C PRO A 174 -14.99 0.72 49.43
N SER A 175 -15.78 0.49 48.36
CA SER A 175 -17.08 -0.22 48.41
C SER A 175 -17.40 -0.78 47.00
N LEU A 176 -17.33 -2.09 46.66
CA LEU A 176 -18.23 -3.23 46.99
C LEU A 176 -19.71 -2.85 46.73
N ILE A 177 -20.57 -3.52 45.95
CA ILE A 177 -20.78 -4.91 45.48
C ILE A 177 -21.95 -4.77 44.43
N ASN A 178 -22.02 -5.45 43.28
CA ASN A 178 -22.67 -6.76 43.18
C ASN A 178 -22.50 -7.44 41.82
N THR A 179 -22.35 -8.75 41.95
CA THR A 179 -22.18 -9.80 40.95
C THR A 179 -23.54 -10.28 40.46
N THR A 180 -23.67 -10.62 39.17
CA THR A 180 -24.49 -11.76 38.75
C THR A 180 -23.90 -12.41 37.50
N LYS A 181 -23.51 -13.68 37.68
CA LYS A 181 -23.30 -14.65 36.61
C LYS A 181 -24.67 -15.03 36.05
N GLU A 182 -24.80 -15.17 34.74
CA GLU A 182 -25.74 -16.14 34.17
C GLU A 182 -25.18 -16.68 32.84
N THR A 183 -24.89 -17.97 32.87
CA THR A 183 -24.70 -18.88 31.76
C THR A 183 -26.04 -19.19 31.11
N THR A 184 -26.17 -19.12 29.79
CA THR A 184 -27.16 -19.92 29.05
C THR A 184 -26.71 -20.13 27.61
N GLU A 185 -26.43 -21.39 27.25
CA GLU A 185 -26.53 -21.91 25.89
C GLU A 185 -28.01 -21.88 25.47
N CYS A 186 -28.33 -21.52 24.21
CA CYS A 186 -29.38 -22.23 23.49
C CYS A 186 -29.32 -21.98 21.98
N CYS A 187 -29.29 -23.06 21.22
CA CYS A 187 -29.63 -23.12 19.80
C CYS A 187 -31.11 -22.82 19.55
N GLY A 188 -31.40 -22.22 18.40
CA GLY A 188 -32.55 -22.47 17.51
C GLY A 188 -33.96 -22.10 17.98
N ASN A 189 -34.59 -21.12 17.32
CA ASN A 189 -35.61 -21.40 16.29
C ASN A 189 -36.23 -20.15 15.67
N SER A 190 -36.62 -20.34 14.41
CA SER A 190 -37.32 -19.44 13.50
C SER A 190 -38.54 -18.74 14.10
N ILE A 191 -38.66 -17.44 13.83
CA ILE A 191 -39.94 -16.74 13.81
C ILE A 191 -40.04 -16.07 12.44
N THR A 192 -40.97 -16.59 11.64
CA THR A 192 -41.51 -15.95 10.45
C THR A 192 -42.31 -14.72 10.87
N ASP A 193 -41.90 -13.54 10.44
CA ASP A 193 -42.80 -12.39 10.34
C ASP A 193 -42.75 -11.86 8.91
N SER A 194 -43.83 -12.14 8.19
CA SER A 194 -44.17 -11.53 6.92
C SER A 194 -44.76 -10.15 7.21
N ASN A 195 -44.06 -9.08 6.84
CA ASN A 195 -44.69 -7.88 6.31
C ASN A 195 -43.67 -6.98 5.63
N GLY A 196 -44.06 -6.53 4.45
CA GLY A 196 -43.24 -5.83 3.49
C GLY A 196 -42.74 -4.50 4.02
N ASN A 197 -41.43 -4.41 4.15
CA ASN A 197 -40.65 -3.24 3.80
C ASN A 197 -39.27 -3.75 3.39
N VAL A 198 -39.14 -4.15 2.12
CA VAL A 198 -37.84 -4.44 1.53
C VAL A 198 -37.10 -3.11 1.50
N SER A 199 -36.23 -2.91 2.49
CA SER A 199 -35.23 -1.86 2.45
C SER A 199 -34.46 -2.00 1.15
N VAL A 200 -34.42 -0.93 0.36
CA VAL A 200 -33.65 -0.78 -0.88
C VAL A 200 -32.14 -1.10 -0.68
N ALA A 201 -31.67 -1.21 0.58
CA ALA A 201 -30.34 -1.70 0.93
C ALA A 201 -30.07 -3.18 0.58
N SER A 202 -31.11 -4.03 0.46
CA SER A 202 -30.90 -5.48 0.26
C SER A 202 -30.38 -5.85 -1.13
N SER A 203 -30.61 -5.02 -2.15
CA SER A 203 -30.14 -5.31 -3.53
C SER A 203 -28.73 -4.79 -3.80
N GLN A 204 -28.23 -3.80 -3.06
CA GLN A 204 -26.94 -3.16 -3.32
C GLN A 204 -25.73 -3.96 -2.82
N GLN A 205 -25.93 -4.97 -1.96
CA GLN A 205 -24.85 -5.70 -1.29
C GLN A 205 -24.86 -7.22 -1.55
N GLN A 206 -25.61 -7.70 -2.56
CA GLN A 206 -25.66 -9.13 -2.89
C GLN A 206 -24.26 -9.73 -3.17
N TRP A 207 -23.32 -8.92 -3.68
CA TRP A 207 -21.93 -9.33 -3.94
C TRP A 207 -21.08 -9.55 -2.67
N LEU A 208 -21.57 -9.16 -1.49
CA LEU A 208 -20.93 -9.46 -0.19
C LEU A 208 -21.38 -10.80 0.40
N GLU A 209 -22.33 -11.50 -0.24
CA GLU A 209 -22.84 -12.77 0.25
C GLU A 209 -21.72 -13.83 0.38
N PRO A 210 -21.62 -14.54 1.51
CA PRO A 210 -20.58 -15.57 1.72
C PRO A 210 -20.55 -16.66 0.64
N SER A 211 -21.67 -16.91 -0.04
CA SER A 211 -21.78 -17.87 -1.15
C SER A 211 -21.05 -17.43 -2.43
N LEU A 212 -20.70 -16.14 -2.57
CA LEU A 212 -19.95 -15.59 -3.71
C LEU A 212 -18.44 -15.46 -3.41
N ARG A 213 -17.97 -15.94 -2.25
CA ARG A 213 -16.54 -15.95 -1.92
C ARG A 213 -15.80 -16.90 -2.85
N LEU A 214 -15.07 -16.32 -3.80
CA LEU A 214 -14.11 -17.05 -4.59
C LEU A 214 -12.90 -17.41 -3.74
N ASN A 215 -12.38 -18.62 -3.89
CA ASN A 215 -11.04 -18.94 -3.40
C ASN A 215 -10.04 -18.21 -4.29
N VAL A 216 -9.31 -17.26 -3.72
CA VAL A 216 -8.28 -16.51 -4.43
C VAL A 216 -6.88 -17.00 -4.06
N PRO A 217 -5.91 -16.90 -4.98
CA PRO A 217 -4.50 -17.12 -4.67
C PRO A 217 -4.03 -16.31 -3.46
N LEU A 218 -3.09 -16.86 -2.68
CA LEU A 218 -2.54 -16.17 -1.50
C LEU A 218 -1.89 -14.84 -1.85
N VAL A 219 -1.29 -14.72 -3.05
CA VAL A 219 -0.68 -13.48 -3.54
C VAL A 219 -1.66 -12.30 -3.55
N ASP A 220 -2.95 -12.55 -3.80
CA ASP A 220 -3.97 -11.50 -3.76
C ASP A 220 -4.29 -11.05 -2.33
N VAL A 221 -4.31 -11.99 -1.38
CA VAL A 221 -4.48 -11.65 0.03
C VAL A 221 -3.24 -10.94 0.59
N ASP A 222 -2.05 -11.25 0.08
CA ASP A 222 -0.83 -10.54 0.42
C ASP A 222 -0.88 -9.08 -0.03
N LYS A 223 -1.51 -8.75 -1.16
CA LYS A 223 -1.80 -7.36 -1.54
C LYS A 223 -2.65 -6.66 -0.48
N VAL A 224 -3.67 -7.30 0.07
CA VAL A 224 -4.47 -6.73 1.19
C VAL A 224 -3.59 -6.43 2.40
N ARG A 225 -2.65 -7.30 2.76
CA ARG A 225 -1.68 -7.05 3.84
C ARG A 225 -0.79 -5.84 3.52
N CYS A 226 -0.40 -5.67 2.27
CA CYS A 226 0.34 -4.50 1.80
C CYS A 226 -0.49 -3.21 1.93
N ILE A 227 -1.79 -3.24 1.60
CA ILE A 227 -2.69 -2.11 1.81
C ILE A 227 -2.73 -1.69 3.28
N ILE A 228 -2.86 -2.65 4.20
CA ILE A 228 -2.86 -2.35 5.65
C ILE A 228 -1.57 -1.62 6.08
N ARG A 229 -0.41 -1.93 5.48
CA ARG A 229 0.83 -1.18 5.73
C ARG A 229 0.86 0.19 5.05
N ASN A 230 0.34 0.30 3.83
CA ASN A 230 0.19 1.59 3.11
C ASN A 230 -0.68 2.58 3.87
N ILE A 231 -1.72 2.10 4.56
CA ILE A 231 -2.54 2.93 5.46
C ILE A 231 -1.68 3.60 6.54
N VAL A 232 -0.66 2.91 7.07
CA VAL A 232 0.25 3.49 8.07
C VAL A 232 1.05 4.64 7.45
N ARG A 233 1.62 4.41 6.26
CA ARG A 233 2.38 5.42 5.52
C ARG A 233 1.53 6.67 5.32
N ASP A 234 0.33 6.54 4.78
CA ASP A 234 -0.46 7.69 4.32
C ASP A 234 -1.36 8.31 5.39
N TRP A 235 -1.86 7.53 6.35
CA TRP A 235 -2.96 7.96 7.22
C TRP A 235 -2.75 7.69 8.70
N ALA A 236 -1.56 7.25 9.12
CA ALA A 236 -1.22 7.14 10.54
C ALA A 236 -0.16 8.15 10.94
N ALA A 237 -0.19 8.57 12.20
CA ALA A 237 0.86 9.39 12.79
C ALA A 237 2.22 8.67 12.78
N GLU A 238 2.23 7.34 12.84
CA GLU A 238 3.45 6.53 12.75
C GLU A 238 4.15 6.66 11.39
N GLY A 239 3.40 6.85 10.30
CA GLY A 239 3.95 7.10 8.96
C GLY A 239 4.45 8.53 8.74
N LYS A 240 4.23 9.45 9.69
CA LYS A 240 4.58 10.87 9.52
C LYS A 240 6.05 11.08 9.14
N LYS A 241 6.99 10.36 9.76
CA LYS A 241 8.41 10.50 9.42
C LYS A 241 8.67 10.15 7.96
N GLU A 242 8.09 9.06 7.47
CA GLU A 242 8.25 8.60 6.09
C GLU A 242 7.61 9.60 5.11
N ARG A 243 6.43 10.15 5.44
CA ARG A 243 5.81 11.24 4.69
C ARG A 243 6.62 12.52 4.73
N ASP A 244 7.21 12.88 5.87
CA ASP A 244 8.03 14.09 5.97
C ASP A 244 9.30 13.98 5.10
N GLN A 245 9.84 12.77 4.92
CA GLN A 245 10.97 12.51 4.03
C GLN A 245 10.56 12.52 2.54
N CYS A 246 9.35 12.07 2.20
CA CYS A 246 8.89 11.99 0.81
C CYS A 246 8.07 13.21 0.35
N TYR A 247 7.03 13.58 1.11
CA TYR A 247 6.03 14.56 0.70
C TYR A 247 6.48 16.00 0.97
N ASN A 248 7.15 16.29 2.08
CA ASN A 248 7.58 17.68 2.36
C ASN A 248 8.51 18.26 1.27
N PRO A 249 9.53 17.55 0.75
CA PRO A 249 10.37 18.07 -0.33
C PRO A 249 9.55 18.46 -1.57
N ILE A 250 8.54 17.67 -1.92
CA ILE A 250 7.63 17.93 -3.03
C ILE A 250 6.75 19.16 -2.74
N LEU A 251 6.13 19.21 -1.57
CA LEU A 251 5.23 20.29 -1.15
C LEU A 251 5.96 21.63 -1.04
N GLU A 252 7.19 21.62 -0.51
CA GLU A 252 8.07 22.79 -0.45
C GLU A 252 8.43 23.29 -1.85
N GLU A 253 8.79 22.38 -2.75
CA GLU A 253 9.09 22.72 -4.15
C GLU A 253 7.88 23.34 -4.85
N LEU A 254 6.70 22.73 -4.70
CA LEU A 254 5.45 23.28 -5.22
C LEU A 254 5.15 24.68 -4.66
N ASN A 255 5.46 24.95 -3.39
CA ASN A 255 5.30 26.29 -2.79
C ASN A 255 6.30 27.32 -3.32
N MET A 256 7.54 26.90 -3.58
CA MET A 256 8.55 27.77 -4.18
C MET A 256 8.23 28.13 -5.64
N LEU A 257 7.76 27.16 -6.42
CA LEU A 257 7.47 27.33 -7.84
C LEU A 257 6.17 28.09 -8.11
N PHE A 258 5.22 28.01 -7.18
CA PHE A 258 3.90 28.64 -7.31
C PHE A 258 3.55 29.48 -6.08
N PRO A 259 4.29 30.55 -5.76
CA PRO A 259 4.10 31.33 -4.53
C PRO A 259 2.84 32.21 -4.56
N ASN A 260 2.41 32.64 -5.74
CA ASN A 260 1.31 33.59 -5.95
C ASN A 260 0.06 32.90 -6.50
N ARG A 261 -0.47 31.90 -5.78
CA ARG A 261 -1.67 31.17 -6.21
C ARG A 261 -2.91 32.04 -6.12
N SER A 262 -3.68 32.12 -7.20
CA SER A 262 -4.99 32.77 -7.20
C SER A 262 -6.08 31.79 -6.81
N LYS A 263 -6.96 32.15 -5.87
CA LYS A 263 -8.16 31.36 -5.57
C LYS A 263 -9.11 31.25 -6.77
N LYS A 264 -9.09 32.22 -7.70
CA LYS A 264 -9.96 32.24 -8.89
C LYS A 264 -9.45 31.36 -10.02
N SER A 265 -8.14 31.12 -10.07
CA SER A 265 -7.50 30.28 -11.07
C SER A 265 -6.31 29.59 -10.39
N PRO A 266 -6.59 28.56 -9.56
CA PRO A 266 -5.52 27.82 -8.91
C PRO A 266 -4.77 26.97 -9.94
N PRO A 267 -3.46 26.74 -9.74
CA PRO A 267 -2.71 25.82 -10.59
C PRO A 267 -3.23 24.39 -10.46
N ALA A 268 -3.22 23.64 -11.56
CA ALA A 268 -3.60 22.24 -11.63
C ALA A 268 -2.38 21.32 -11.45
N CYS A 269 -2.48 20.36 -10.54
CA CYS A 269 -1.46 19.38 -10.24
C CYS A 269 -2.00 17.96 -10.37
N LEU A 270 -1.33 17.13 -11.17
CA LEU A 270 -1.62 15.70 -11.29
C LEU A 270 -0.64 14.91 -10.42
N VAL A 271 -1.14 13.88 -9.74
CA VAL A 271 -0.35 12.92 -8.95
C VAL A 271 -0.62 11.50 -9.46
N PRO A 272 0.14 11.00 -10.45
CA PRO A 272 0.04 9.62 -10.90
C PRO A 272 0.50 8.64 -9.82
N GLY A 273 -0.15 7.48 -9.72
CA GLY A 273 0.13 6.50 -8.66
C GLY A 273 -0.10 7.06 -7.26
N ALA A 274 -1.25 7.72 -7.05
CA ALA A 274 -1.54 8.44 -5.82
C ALA A 274 -1.77 7.53 -4.60
N GLY A 275 -1.89 6.21 -4.77
CA GLY A 275 -2.08 5.26 -3.68
C GLY A 275 -3.33 5.57 -2.87
N LEU A 276 -3.16 5.84 -1.57
CA LEU A 276 -4.27 6.18 -0.67
C LEU A 276 -4.60 7.69 -0.65
N GLY A 277 -4.04 8.46 -1.59
CA GLY A 277 -4.45 9.83 -1.88
C GLY A 277 -3.89 10.91 -0.93
N ARG A 278 -3.02 10.56 0.02
CA ARG A 278 -2.52 11.51 1.02
C ARG A 278 -1.76 12.69 0.41
N LEU A 279 -0.83 12.41 -0.51
CA LEU A 279 -0.04 13.46 -1.16
C LEU A 279 -0.92 14.38 -2.00
N ALA A 280 -1.84 13.81 -2.79
CA ALA A 280 -2.79 14.58 -3.58
C ALA A 280 -3.69 15.48 -2.70
N LEU A 281 -4.11 14.99 -1.52
CA LEU A 281 -4.84 15.77 -0.53
C LEU A 281 -3.99 16.92 0.05
N GLU A 282 -2.74 16.67 0.43
CA GLU A 282 -1.87 17.72 0.96
C GLU A 282 -1.53 18.79 -0.10
N ILE A 283 -1.36 18.40 -1.37
CA ILE A 283 -1.23 19.34 -2.49
C ILE A 283 -2.50 20.19 -2.65
N SER A 284 -3.69 19.58 -2.53
CA SER A 284 -4.94 20.35 -2.51
C SER A 284 -4.98 21.34 -1.35
N CYS A 285 -4.52 20.96 -0.15
CA CYS A 285 -4.46 21.86 1.01
C CYS A 285 -3.54 23.06 0.80
N LEU A 286 -2.55 22.98 -0.11
CA LEU A 286 -1.71 24.12 -0.53
C LEU A 286 -2.43 25.09 -1.47
N GLY A 287 -3.66 24.79 -1.89
CA GLY A 287 -4.46 25.64 -2.77
C GLY A 287 -4.31 25.31 -4.25
N PHE A 288 -3.93 24.08 -4.62
CA PHE A 288 -4.01 23.59 -5.99
C PHE A 288 -5.38 23.00 -6.32
N ILE A 289 -5.70 22.93 -7.61
CA ILE A 289 -6.61 21.90 -8.13
C ILE A 289 -5.75 20.64 -8.23
N SER A 290 -6.04 19.62 -7.42
CA SER A 290 -5.19 18.44 -7.26
C SER A 290 -5.97 17.19 -7.65
N GLN A 291 -5.46 16.44 -8.62
CA GLN A 291 -6.02 15.16 -9.00
C GLN A 291 -5.01 14.06 -8.71
N GLY A 292 -5.36 13.09 -7.87
CA GLY A 292 -4.65 11.82 -7.82
C GLY A 292 -5.16 10.87 -8.90
N ASN A 293 -4.28 10.04 -9.46
CA ASN A 293 -4.64 8.94 -10.34
C ASN A 293 -4.17 7.61 -9.72
N GLU A 294 -5.04 6.61 -9.74
CA GLU A 294 -4.74 5.27 -9.23
C GLU A 294 -5.50 4.23 -10.05
N PHE A 295 -4.85 3.13 -10.41
CA PHE A 295 -5.47 2.05 -11.19
C PHE A 295 -5.86 0.86 -10.31
N SER A 296 -5.15 0.65 -9.20
CA SER A 296 -5.36 -0.51 -8.36
C SER A 296 -6.64 -0.38 -7.55
N TYR A 297 -7.62 -1.24 -7.85
CA TYR A 297 -8.84 -1.34 -7.04
C TYR A 297 -8.56 -1.64 -5.56
N TYR A 298 -7.45 -2.31 -5.23
CA TYR A 298 -7.02 -2.47 -3.83
C TYR A 298 -6.84 -1.12 -3.14
N MET A 299 -6.09 -0.21 -3.77
CA MET A 299 -5.84 1.14 -3.26
C MET A 299 -7.11 1.99 -3.32
N MET A 300 -7.86 1.96 -4.43
CA MET A 300 -9.04 2.80 -4.62
C MET A 300 -10.14 2.54 -3.60
N ILE A 301 -10.46 1.26 -3.31
CA ILE A 301 -11.47 0.91 -2.31
C ILE A 301 -11.09 1.50 -0.94
N CYS A 302 -9.81 1.36 -0.56
CA CYS A 302 -9.30 1.87 0.72
C CYS A 302 -9.22 3.41 0.75
N SER A 303 -8.72 4.02 -0.32
CA SER A 303 -8.60 5.46 -0.50
C SER A 303 -9.97 6.13 -0.40
N SER A 304 -10.96 5.62 -1.14
CA SER A 304 -12.34 6.12 -1.10
C SER A 304 -12.93 6.04 0.32
N PHE A 305 -12.73 4.92 1.01
CA PHE A 305 -13.22 4.79 2.39
C PHE A 305 -12.60 5.82 3.33
N ILE A 306 -11.27 5.97 3.31
CA ILE A 306 -10.60 6.90 4.21
C ILE A 306 -11.00 8.35 3.89
N LEU A 307 -10.98 8.74 2.60
CA LEU A 307 -11.25 10.09 2.15
C LEU A 307 -12.72 10.52 2.33
N ASN A 308 -13.67 9.62 2.08
CA ASN A 308 -15.09 9.97 1.97
C ASN A 308 -15.94 9.49 3.16
N HIS A 309 -15.54 8.45 3.87
CA HIS A 309 -16.37 7.83 4.92
C HIS A 309 -15.84 8.02 6.34
N SER A 310 -14.56 8.35 6.53
CA SER A 310 -14.03 8.71 7.85
C SER A 310 -14.69 10.00 8.35
N GLN A 311 -15.19 10.00 9.58
CA GLN A 311 -15.88 11.12 10.20
C GLN A 311 -14.98 11.94 11.13
N THR A 312 -13.98 11.29 11.73
CA THR A 312 -13.07 11.94 12.70
C THR A 312 -11.66 11.37 12.63
N SER A 313 -10.68 12.12 13.14
CA SER A 313 -9.34 11.59 13.30
C SER A 313 -9.30 10.51 14.38
N GLY A 314 -8.55 9.43 14.13
CA GLY A 314 -8.35 8.32 15.05
C GLY A 314 -9.57 7.41 15.23
N GLU A 315 -10.54 7.49 14.32
CA GLU A 315 -11.78 6.71 14.34
C GLU A 315 -11.53 5.19 14.31
N TRP A 316 -10.55 4.75 13.53
CA TRP A 316 -10.26 3.35 13.31
C TRP A 316 -8.94 2.94 13.97
N THR A 317 -8.87 1.68 14.40
CA THR A 317 -7.64 1.08 14.94
C THR A 317 -7.31 -0.20 14.18
N ILE A 318 -6.12 -0.21 13.56
CA ILE A 318 -5.59 -1.35 12.81
C ILE A 318 -4.32 -1.92 13.46
N TYR A 319 -3.93 -3.11 13.04
CA TYR A 319 -2.77 -3.87 13.50
C TYR A 319 -1.93 -4.30 12.30
N PRO A 320 -1.13 -3.39 11.72
CA PRO A 320 -0.46 -3.58 10.44
C PRO A 320 0.75 -4.52 10.48
N TRP A 321 1.26 -4.84 11.68
CA TRP A 321 2.54 -5.54 11.86
C TRP A 321 2.39 -7.01 12.25
N ILE A 322 1.16 -7.54 12.31
CA ILE A 322 0.88 -8.88 12.83
C ILE A 322 1.22 -10.01 11.84
N HIS A 323 1.45 -9.69 10.57
CA HIS A 323 1.64 -10.69 9.52
C HIS A 323 3.08 -11.24 9.47
N SER A 324 4.06 -10.52 10.04
CA SER A 324 5.45 -10.98 10.13
C SER A 324 5.79 -11.41 11.56
N ASN A 325 6.37 -12.61 11.70
CA ASN A 325 6.93 -13.13 12.97
C ASN A 325 8.44 -12.92 13.09
N CYS A 326 9.06 -12.31 12.08
CA CYS A 326 10.50 -12.11 12.02
C CYS A 326 10.85 -10.69 12.50
N ASN A 327 12.13 -10.49 12.83
CA ASN A 327 12.72 -9.16 13.05
C ASN A 327 11.96 -8.28 14.06
N SER A 328 11.28 -8.88 15.03
CA SER A 328 10.54 -8.16 16.08
C SER A 328 11.36 -8.13 17.36
N LEU A 329 11.58 -6.93 17.92
CA LEU A 329 12.25 -6.76 19.21
C LEU A 329 11.39 -7.29 20.37
N SER A 330 10.06 -7.16 20.26
CA SER A 330 9.12 -7.62 21.27
C SER A 330 7.77 -8.01 20.67
N ASP A 331 7.01 -8.87 21.38
CA ASP A 331 5.61 -9.17 21.05
C ASP A 331 4.73 -7.91 21.06
N SER A 332 5.04 -6.94 21.92
CA SER A 332 4.33 -5.66 21.96
C SER A 332 4.52 -4.85 20.69
N ASP A 333 5.67 -4.94 20.03
CA ASP A 333 5.90 -4.24 18.76
C ASP A 333 5.08 -4.85 17.63
N GLN A 334 5.06 -6.18 17.54
CA GLN A 334 4.24 -6.89 16.54
C GLN A 334 2.74 -6.63 16.74
N LEU A 335 2.28 -6.63 18.00
CA LEU A 335 0.86 -6.54 18.36
C LEU A 335 0.37 -5.11 18.63
N ARG A 336 1.14 -4.08 18.28
CA ARG A 336 0.78 -2.70 18.59
C ARG A 336 -0.40 -2.22 17.73
N PRO A 337 -1.37 -1.50 18.32
CA PRO A 337 -2.41 -0.82 17.56
C PRO A 337 -1.86 0.44 16.88
N VAL A 338 -2.45 0.80 15.74
CA VAL A 338 -2.21 2.05 15.02
C VAL A 338 -3.56 2.70 14.74
N SER A 339 -3.73 3.95 15.16
CA SER A 339 -4.97 4.74 14.97
C SER A 339 -4.94 5.53 13.67
N ILE A 340 -6.06 5.55 12.94
CA ILE A 340 -6.24 6.21 11.64
C ILE A 340 -7.65 6.80 11.51
N PRO A 341 -7.86 7.79 10.62
CA PRO A 341 -6.82 8.59 10.00
C PRO A 341 -6.23 9.60 11.01
N ASP A 342 -4.96 9.97 10.88
CA ASP A 342 -4.28 10.93 11.76
C ASP A 342 -4.73 12.38 11.54
N ILE A 343 -5.39 12.65 10.42
CA ILE A 343 -6.14 13.86 10.13
C ILE A 343 -7.52 13.46 9.58
N HIS A 344 -8.56 14.27 9.82
CA HIS A 344 -9.86 14.04 9.17
C HIS A 344 -9.88 14.70 7.78
N PRO A 345 -9.96 13.93 6.67
CA PRO A 345 -9.75 14.44 5.31
C PRO A 345 -10.66 15.62 4.93
N ALA A 346 -11.96 15.52 5.22
CA ALA A 346 -12.92 16.57 4.86
C ALA A 346 -12.69 17.89 5.61
N SER A 347 -11.97 17.87 6.73
CA SER A 347 -11.59 19.08 7.49
C SER A 347 -10.13 19.49 7.31
N ALA A 348 -9.37 18.84 6.42
CA ALA A 348 -7.95 19.09 6.22
C ALA A 348 -7.65 20.42 5.50
N GLY A 349 -8.68 21.09 4.96
CA GLY A 349 -8.53 22.33 4.21
C GLY A 349 -8.33 22.12 2.71
N ILE A 350 -8.82 21.00 2.17
CA ILE A 350 -8.83 20.74 0.72
C ILE A 350 -9.60 21.82 -0.05
N THR A 351 -9.18 22.08 -1.28
CA THR A 351 -9.93 22.90 -2.22
C THR A 351 -11.11 22.13 -2.82
N GLU A 352 -12.04 22.84 -3.45
CA GLU A 352 -13.09 22.22 -4.29
C GLU A 352 -12.52 21.45 -5.49
N GLY A 353 -11.22 21.63 -5.80
CA GLY A 353 -10.53 20.97 -6.89
C GLY A 353 -9.78 19.69 -6.51
N PHE A 354 -10.03 19.09 -5.34
CA PHE A 354 -9.48 17.78 -4.99
C PHE A 354 -10.31 16.66 -5.63
N SER A 355 -9.65 15.75 -6.37
CA SER A 355 -10.30 14.58 -6.95
C SER A 355 -9.37 13.36 -7.04
N MET A 356 -9.94 12.16 -7.16
CA MET A 356 -9.22 10.93 -7.50
C MET A 356 -9.78 10.37 -8.82
N CYS A 357 -8.92 10.02 -9.75
CA CYS A 357 -9.26 9.39 -11.03
C CYS A 357 -8.85 7.92 -11.02
N GLY A 358 -9.82 7.03 -11.22
CA GLY A 358 -9.58 5.59 -11.36
C GLY A 358 -9.21 5.23 -12.80
N GLY A 359 -8.14 4.46 -12.98
CA GLY A 359 -7.72 3.94 -14.29
C GLY A 359 -6.21 3.97 -14.50
N ASP A 360 -5.75 3.27 -15.53
CA ASP A 360 -4.34 3.26 -15.91
C ASP A 360 -3.87 4.65 -16.36
N PHE A 361 -2.66 5.04 -15.95
CA PHE A 361 -2.11 6.37 -16.24
C PHE A 361 -1.96 6.61 -17.74
N VAL A 362 -1.46 5.61 -18.48
CA VAL A 362 -1.24 5.73 -19.92
C VAL A 362 -2.59 5.87 -20.63
N GLU A 363 -3.57 5.04 -20.29
CA GLU A 363 -4.89 5.06 -20.91
C GLU A 363 -5.63 6.38 -20.66
N VAL A 364 -5.66 6.85 -19.40
CA VAL A 364 -6.38 8.06 -19.02
C VAL A 364 -5.71 9.32 -19.58
N TYR A 365 -4.39 9.43 -19.47
CA TYR A 365 -3.68 10.69 -19.74
C TYR A 365 -3.07 10.79 -21.14
N SER A 366 -3.16 9.73 -21.96
CA SER A 366 -2.84 9.82 -23.39
C SER A 366 -3.90 10.57 -24.21
N ASP A 367 -5.12 10.73 -23.66
CA ASP A 367 -6.23 11.39 -24.35
C ASP A 367 -5.89 12.82 -24.77
N SER A 368 -6.41 13.22 -25.95
CA SER A 368 -6.15 14.54 -26.52
C SER A 368 -6.60 15.71 -25.66
N SER A 369 -7.60 15.53 -24.79
CA SER A 369 -8.09 16.53 -23.84
C SER A 369 -7.08 16.86 -22.73
N GLN A 370 -6.11 15.98 -22.49
CA GLN A 370 -5.12 16.14 -21.43
C GLN A 370 -3.88 16.93 -21.87
N VAL A 371 -3.72 17.14 -23.18
CA VAL A 371 -2.57 17.87 -23.75
C VAL A 371 -2.51 19.29 -23.19
N GLY A 372 -1.40 19.62 -22.53
CA GLY A 372 -1.21 20.95 -21.94
C GLY A 372 -2.25 21.33 -20.88
N ALA A 373 -2.85 20.36 -20.19
CA ALA A 373 -3.86 20.61 -19.17
C ALA A 373 -3.26 20.94 -17.79
N TRP A 374 -2.05 20.47 -17.49
CA TRP A 374 -1.50 20.46 -16.13
C TRP A 374 -0.37 21.47 -15.94
N ASP A 375 -0.41 22.23 -14.83
CA ASP A 375 0.68 23.14 -14.45
C ASP A 375 1.85 22.38 -13.80
N ALA A 376 1.53 21.30 -13.07
CA ALA A 376 2.50 20.42 -12.45
C ALA A 376 2.08 18.94 -12.55
N VAL A 377 3.07 18.06 -12.69
CA VAL A 377 2.93 16.61 -12.50
C VAL A 377 3.90 16.20 -11.39
N VAL A 378 3.39 15.46 -10.41
CA VAL A 378 4.14 15.01 -9.24
C VAL A 378 4.14 13.50 -9.20
N THR A 379 5.31 12.87 -9.34
CA THR A 379 5.47 11.42 -9.24
C THR A 379 6.21 11.07 -7.95
N CYS A 380 5.64 10.19 -7.12
CA CYS A 380 6.26 9.77 -5.86
C CYS A 380 6.21 8.24 -5.74
N PHE A 381 7.35 7.55 -5.91
CA PHE A 381 7.42 6.08 -6.00
C PHE A 381 6.48 5.52 -7.09
N PHE A 382 6.59 6.06 -8.32
CA PHE A 382 5.67 5.76 -9.42
C PHE A 382 6.37 5.41 -10.73
N ILE A 383 7.40 6.13 -11.14
CA ILE A 383 7.95 5.98 -12.51
C ILE A 383 8.55 4.59 -12.80
N ASP A 384 8.92 3.86 -11.75
CA ASP A 384 9.42 2.49 -11.79
C ASP A 384 8.31 1.43 -11.81
N THR A 385 7.03 1.83 -11.80
CA THR A 385 5.89 0.93 -12.02
C THR A 385 5.53 0.77 -13.48
N ALA A 386 6.24 1.41 -14.41
CA ALA A 386 5.95 1.36 -15.83
C ALA A 386 6.48 0.05 -16.47
N HIS A 387 5.69 -0.54 -17.37
CA HIS A 387 6.22 -1.49 -18.36
C HIS A 387 7.22 -0.80 -19.29
N ASN A 388 6.89 0.44 -19.71
CA ASN A 388 7.73 1.28 -20.53
C ASN A 388 7.84 2.69 -19.93
N ILE A 389 8.91 2.93 -19.18
CA ILE A 389 9.15 4.24 -18.54
C ILE A 389 9.29 5.39 -19.56
N VAL A 390 9.68 5.11 -20.81
CA VAL A 390 9.78 6.12 -21.86
C VAL A 390 8.41 6.68 -22.21
N GLU A 391 7.38 5.83 -22.26
CA GLU A 391 5.99 6.23 -22.50
C GLU A 391 5.44 7.09 -21.36
N TYR A 392 5.78 6.76 -20.11
CA TYR A 392 5.43 7.62 -18.98
C TYR A 392 6.03 9.03 -19.15
N ILE A 393 7.32 9.13 -19.49
CA ILE A 393 8.00 10.43 -19.68
C ILE A 393 7.38 11.21 -20.85
N GLU A 394 7.05 10.53 -21.96
CA GLU A 394 6.37 11.13 -23.10
C GLU A 394 5.02 11.74 -22.71
N ILE A 395 4.19 10.98 -22.00
CA ILE A 395 2.86 11.44 -21.57
C ILE A 395 2.99 12.60 -20.59
N ILE A 396 3.88 12.50 -19.60
CA ILE A 396 4.14 13.59 -18.66
C ILE A 396 4.51 14.87 -19.42
N SER A 397 5.41 14.78 -20.42
CA SER A 397 5.74 15.94 -21.27
C SER A 397 4.53 16.45 -22.04
N LYS A 398 3.75 15.57 -22.66
CA LYS A 398 2.57 15.92 -23.47
C LYS A 398 1.49 16.65 -22.66
N ILE A 399 1.17 16.17 -21.46
CA ILE A 399 0.07 16.69 -20.65
C ILE A 399 0.43 17.96 -19.87
N LEU A 400 1.72 18.20 -19.64
CA LEU A 400 2.20 19.44 -19.05
C LEU A 400 1.98 20.62 -20.00
N LYS A 401 1.51 21.74 -19.45
CA LYS A 401 1.54 23.05 -20.10
C LYS A 401 2.95 23.42 -20.49
N ASP A 402 3.08 24.29 -21.48
CA ASP A 402 4.35 24.94 -21.78
C ASP A 402 4.86 25.70 -20.56
N GLY A 403 6.10 25.42 -20.14
CA GLY A 403 6.66 25.94 -18.89
C GLY A 403 6.16 25.21 -17.63
N GLY A 404 5.32 24.18 -17.75
CA GLY A 404 4.87 23.33 -16.64
C GLY A 404 6.02 22.51 -16.05
N VAL A 405 5.82 22.00 -14.82
CA VAL A 405 6.89 21.35 -14.05
C VAL A 405 6.59 19.89 -13.74
N TRP A 406 7.61 19.06 -13.82
CA TRP A 406 7.60 17.69 -13.34
C TRP A 406 8.49 17.59 -12.09
N ILE A 407 7.88 17.21 -10.97
CA ILE A 407 8.60 16.94 -9.72
C ILE A 407 8.54 15.44 -9.46
N ASN A 408 9.69 14.81 -9.29
CA ASN A 408 9.78 13.38 -9.00
C ASN A 408 10.46 13.13 -7.66
N LEU A 409 10.02 12.10 -6.94
CA LEU A 409 10.75 11.48 -5.85
C LEU A 409 10.54 9.97 -5.87
N GLY A 410 11.58 9.19 -6.13
CA GLY A 410 11.46 7.74 -6.05
C GLY A 410 12.75 6.99 -6.35
N PRO A 411 12.80 5.68 -6.04
CA PRO A 411 13.84 4.79 -6.53
C PRO A 411 13.59 4.39 -7.99
N LEU A 412 14.38 3.43 -8.49
CA LEU A 412 14.14 2.72 -9.74
C LEU A 412 14.07 1.21 -9.46
N LEU A 413 13.07 0.78 -8.70
CA LEU A 413 12.78 -0.62 -8.42
C LEU A 413 11.73 -1.12 -9.41
N TYR A 414 12.18 -1.44 -10.63
CA TYR A 414 11.30 -1.81 -11.74
C TYR A 414 10.40 -3.00 -11.40
N HIS A 415 9.08 -2.76 -11.47
CA HIS A 415 8.07 -3.69 -10.96
C HIS A 415 8.05 -5.04 -11.72
N PHE A 416 8.35 -5.00 -13.01
CA PHE A 416 8.23 -6.14 -13.92
C PHE A 416 9.57 -6.84 -14.24
N ALA A 417 10.69 -6.36 -13.68
CA ALA A 417 12.03 -6.85 -14.01
C ALA A 417 12.28 -8.33 -13.68
N ASP A 418 11.61 -8.85 -12.63
CA ASP A 418 11.79 -10.22 -12.13
C ASP A 418 10.58 -11.13 -12.43
N VAL A 419 9.66 -10.73 -13.32
CA VAL A 419 8.49 -11.55 -13.67
C VAL A 419 8.90 -12.63 -14.67
N TYR A 420 9.48 -13.72 -14.15
CA TYR A 420 9.85 -14.90 -14.94
C TYR A 420 8.62 -15.79 -15.17
N GLY A 421 8.17 -15.92 -16.43
CA GLY A 421 7.16 -16.93 -16.80
C GLY A 421 6.10 -16.48 -17.81
N GLN A 422 6.05 -15.19 -18.17
CA GLN A 422 5.27 -14.70 -19.29
C GLN A 422 6.24 -14.20 -20.36
N GLU A 423 6.47 -14.97 -21.42
CA GLU A 423 7.47 -14.66 -22.46
C GLU A 423 7.22 -13.32 -23.19
N ASP A 424 6.04 -12.71 -22.99
CA ASP A 424 5.58 -11.48 -23.64
C ASP A 424 5.37 -10.27 -22.69
N GLU A 425 5.65 -10.36 -21.38
CA GLU A 425 5.44 -9.22 -20.48
C GLU A 425 6.57 -8.19 -20.63
N MET A 426 6.24 -7.00 -21.15
CA MET A 426 7.20 -5.94 -21.43
C MET A 426 7.70 -5.28 -20.13
N SER A 427 9.01 -5.11 -20.02
CA SER A 427 9.65 -4.29 -19.00
C SER A 427 10.91 -3.64 -19.57
N ILE A 428 11.09 -2.33 -19.33
CA ILE A 428 12.25 -1.56 -19.79
C ILE A 428 12.95 -0.91 -18.60
N GLU A 429 14.04 -1.52 -18.14
CA GLU A 429 14.83 -1.06 -16.99
C GLU A 429 15.90 -0.06 -17.43
N LEU A 430 15.64 1.23 -17.21
CA LEU A 430 16.62 2.29 -17.48
C LEU A 430 17.44 2.61 -16.24
N SER A 431 18.71 2.96 -16.45
CA SER A 431 19.50 3.59 -15.40
C SER A 431 18.95 5.00 -15.12
N LEU A 432 19.26 5.56 -13.94
CA LEU A 432 18.89 6.95 -13.65
C LEU A 432 19.51 7.92 -14.69
N GLU A 433 20.70 7.66 -15.19
CA GLU A 433 21.32 8.48 -16.26
C GLU A 433 20.49 8.45 -17.55
N ASP A 434 19.98 7.27 -17.93
CA ASP A 434 19.16 7.10 -19.12
C ASP A 434 17.78 7.76 -18.95
N VAL A 435 17.14 7.61 -17.79
CA VAL A 435 15.87 8.29 -17.47
C VAL A 435 16.00 9.80 -17.66
N LYS A 436 17.09 10.39 -17.15
CA LYS A 436 17.38 11.82 -17.31
C LYS A 436 17.61 12.17 -18.77
N SER A 437 18.36 11.37 -19.51
CA SER A 437 18.64 11.58 -20.93
C SER A 437 17.35 11.53 -21.79
N VAL A 438 16.46 10.59 -21.50
CA VAL A 438 15.13 10.49 -22.13
C VAL A 438 14.29 11.74 -21.80
N ALA A 439 14.25 12.17 -20.54
CA ALA A 439 13.53 13.39 -20.16
C ALA A 439 14.02 14.63 -20.92
N LEU A 440 15.34 14.81 -21.06
CA LEU A 440 15.92 15.90 -21.84
C LEU A 440 15.48 15.86 -23.32
N ASN A 441 15.39 14.66 -23.91
CA ASN A 441 14.91 14.48 -25.29
C ASN A 441 13.43 14.85 -25.46
N TYR A 442 12.61 14.64 -24.43
CA TYR A 442 11.20 15.06 -24.39
C TYR A 442 11.00 16.53 -23.98
N GLY A 443 12.07 17.33 -24.01
CA GLY A 443 11.98 18.79 -23.85
C GLY A 443 11.97 19.27 -22.39
N PHE A 444 12.39 18.43 -21.45
CA PHE A 444 12.61 18.86 -20.07
C PHE A 444 13.96 19.54 -19.87
N GLU A 445 14.01 20.45 -18.90
CA GLU A 445 15.22 21.10 -18.40
C GLU A 445 15.30 20.94 -16.88
N PHE A 446 16.47 20.58 -16.36
CA PHE A 446 16.67 20.47 -14.90
C PHE A 446 16.70 21.83 -14.23
N GLU A 447 15.94 21.98 -13.15
CA GLU A 447 16.03 23.12 -12.25
C GLU A 447 16.67 22.73 -10.91
N LYS A 448 16.38 21.51 -10.43
CA LYS A 448 16.86 21.02 -9.14
C LYS A 448 17.05 19.50 -9.18
N GLU A 449 18.05 19.03 -8.45
CA GLU A 449 18.33 17.62 -8.24
C GLU A 449 18.93 17.37 -6.86
N SER A 450 18.54 16.27 -6.22
CA SER A 450 19.16 15.75 -5.01
C SER A 450 18.85 14.27 -4.81
N THR A 451 19.49 13.65 -3.84
CA THR A 451 19.16 12.29 -3.39
C THR A 451 18.58 12.38 -1.98
N ILE A 452 17.44 11.70 -1.76
CA ILE A 452 16.73 11.71 -0.49
C ILE A 452 16.67 10.30 0.07
N GLU A 453 17.22 10.11 1.26
CA GLU A 453 17.12 8.85 1.99
C GLU A 453 15.73 8.71 2.62
N THR A 454 15.04 7.62 2.32
CA THR A 454 13.69 7.35 2.84
C THR A 454 13.41 5.86 2.95
N THR A 455 12.24 5.52 3.48
CA THR A 455 11.68 4.18 3.56
C THR A 455 10.35 4.10 2.81
N TYR A 456 9.81 2.89 2.65
CA TYR A 456 8.47 2.69 2.10
C TYR A 456 7.71 1.63 2.91
N THR A 457 6.60 2.02 3.53
CA THR A 457 5.74 1.16 4.38
C THR A 457 6.51 0.37 5.45
N THR A 458 7.64 0.92 5.90
CA THR A 458 8.57 0.21 6.77
C THR A 458 8.09 0.23 8.21
N ASN A 459 8.18 -0.92 8.90
CA ASN A 459 7.99 -0.97 10.35
C ASN A 459 9.19 -0.29 11.04
N PRO A 460 9.04 0.91 11.63
CA PRO A 460 10.16 1.65 12.21
C PRO A 460 10.78 0.95 13.43
N ARG A 461 10.10 -0.04 14.01
CA ARG A 461 10.55 -0.84 15.15
C ARG A 461 11.09 -2.22 14.77
N SER A 462 11.12 -2.55 13.48
CA SER A 462 11.70 -3.80 12.98
C SER A 462 13.22 -3.78 13.12
N MET A 463 13.81 -4.94 13.43
CA MET A 463 15.25 -5.19 13.39
C MET A 463 15.83 -5.14 11.98
N MET A 464 14.99 -5.34 10.95
CA MET A 464 15.34 -5.22 9.54
C MET A 464 14.50 -4.12 8.89
N GLN A 465 15.15 -3.16 8.24
CA GLN A 465 14.51 -2.03 7.57
C GLN A 465 15.18 -1.82 6.22
N ASN A 466 14.37 -1.73 5.16
CA ASN A 466 14.85 -1.39 3.82
C ASN A 466 14.85 0.13 3.65
N ARG A 467 15.90 0.65 3.04
CA ARG A 467 16.06 2.08 2.77
C ARG A 467 16.27 2.30 1.28
N TYR A 468 15.72 3.41 0.80
CA TYR A 468 15.87 3.87 -0.57
C TYR A 468 16.64 5.17 -0.57
N PHE A 469 17.58 5.28 -1.51
CA PHE A 469 18.20 6.55 -1.89
C PHE A 469 17.45 7.07 -3.10
N ALA A 470 16.31 7.72 -2.84
CA ALA A 470 15.39 8.15 -3.87
C ALA A 470 15.97 9.34 -4.63
N ALA A 471 15.86 9.32 -5.96
CA ALA A 471 16.20 10.45 -6.79
C ALA A 471 15.08 11.48 -6.72
N PHE A 472 15.43 12.71 -6.33
CA PHE A 472 14.53 13.85 -6.31
C PHE A 472 14.94 14.86 -7.37
N TRP A 473 14.01 15.29 -8.20
CA TRP A 473 14.27 16.36 -9.16
C TRP A 473 13.06 17.23 -9.41
N THR A 474 13.36 18.41 -9.93
CA THR A 474 12.41 19.32 -10.56
C THR A 474 12.90 19.58 -11.96
N MET A 475 12.05 19.27 -12.93
CA MET A 475 12.27 19.56 -14.33
C MET A 475 11.18 20.48 -14.86
N ARG A 476 11.52 21.40 -15.75
CA ARG A 476 10.56 22.25 -16.45
C ARG A 476 10.46 21.84 -17.91
N LYS A 477 9.24 21.71 -18.42
CA LYS A 477 9.01 21.54 -19.86
C LYS A 477 9.31 22.87 -20.57
N ARG A 478 10.19 22.84 -21.58
CA ARG A 478 10.45 24.00 -22.42
C ARG A 478 9.15 24.53 -23.02
N SER A 479 8.96 25.84 -22.97
CA SER A 479 7.90 26.46 -23.76
C SER A 479 8.20 26.26 -25.24
N ALA A 480 7.22 25.85 -26.03
CA ALA A 480 7.37 25.89 -27.48
C ALA A 480 7.61 27.36 -27.84
N GLY A 481 8.81 27.67 -28.36
CA GLY A 481 9.19 29.04 -28.65
C GLY A 481 8.15 29.74 -29.52
N VAL A 482 7.78 30.96 -29.14
CA VAL A 482 7.16 31.94 -30.05
C VAL A 482 8.17 32.32 -31.13
#